data_AF-A0A076FMM1-F1
#
_entry.id   AF-A0A076FMM1-F1
#
_cell.length_a   1.000
_cell.length_b   1.000
_cell.length_c   1.000
_cell.angle_alpha   90.00
_cell.angle_beta   90.00
_cell.angle_gamma   90.00
#
_symmetry.space_group_name_H-M   'P 1'
#
loop_
_entity.id
_entity.type
_entity.pdbx_description
1 polymer ?
#
loop_
_entity_poly.entity_id
_entity_poly.type
_entity_poly.pdbx_seq_one_letter_code
_entity_poly.pdbx_strand_id
1 'polypeptide(L)'
;ALYLSTNNLDLIRPWLDPHFKELAAEIRLDPARLNYKAALQEWTQAQFKVLPEYRVVEISQPHNNQERFIAQVWLHGQKFGEGKGRSIKAAEQAAAKVAFLTLSTQENH
;
A
#
# COMPACT_ATOMS: atom_id res chain seq x y z
N ALA A 1 6.70 24.07 15.60
CA ALA A 1 6.13 22.76 15.24
C ALA A 1 4.67 22.97 14.90
N LEU A 2 4.31 22.95 13.61
CA LEU A 2 2.93 23.20 13.16
C LEU A 2 2.34 21.90 12.62
N TYR A 3 1.27 21.47 13.27
CA TYR A 3 0.50 20.25 13.03
C TYR A 3 -0.27 20.44 11.71
N LEU A 4 0.08 19.67 10.67
CA LEU A 4 -0.60 19.68 9.38
C LEU A 4 -1.96 18.99 9.50
N SER A 5 -2.97 19.78 9.89
CA SER A 5 -4.37 19.43 9.79
C SER A 5 -4.91 19.92 8.44
N THR A 6 -4.84 19.09 7.42
CA THR A 6 -5.83 19.08 6.33
C THR A 6 -5.87 17.68 5.73
N ASN A 7 -6.69 16.88 6.40
CA ASN A 7 -7.28 15.64 5.93
C ASN A 7 -8.17 15.98 4.72
N ASN A 8 -7.60 15.94 3.51
CA ASN A 8 -8.35 15.87 2.25
C ASN A 8 -7.44 15.26 1.19
N LEU A 9 -7.47 13.94 1.12
CA LEU A 9 -7.04 13.17 -0.04
C LEU A 9 -8.06 13.30 -1.19
N ASP A 10 -8.78 14.42 -1.30
CA ASP A 10 -9.58 14.75 -2.48
C ASP A 10 -8.71 15.42 -3.57
N LEU A 11 -7.47 15.79 -3.24
CA LEU A 11 -6.49 16.33 -4.20
C LEU A 11 -5.76 15.25 -5.02
N ILE A 12 -6.06 13.96 -4.84
CA ILE A 12 -5.46 12.87 -5.62
C ILE A 12 -6.10 12.63 -6.99
N ARG A 13 -6.88 13.56 -7.56
CA ARG A 13 -7.46 13.38 -8.91
C ARG A 13 -7.43 14.68 -9.70
N PRO A 14 -6.69 14.69 -10.84
CA PRO A 14 -7.08 13.95 -12.05
C PRO A 14 -5.95 13.18 -12.78
N TRP A 15 -4.77 13.07 -12.18
CA TRP A 15 -3.51 12.69 -12.82
C TRP A 15 -2.90 11.38 -12.30
N LEU A 16 -3.69 10.32 -12.04
CA LEU A 16 -3.10 9.01 -11.71
C LEU A 16 -2.13 8.66 -12.85
N ASP A 17 -0.84 8.85 -12.56
CA ASP A 17 0.19 9.13 -13.55
C ASP A 17 0.20 7.99 -14.58
N PRO A 18 0.26 8.26 -15.89
CA PRO A 18 0.46 7.20 -16.88
C PRO A 18 1.57 6.22 -16.47
N HIS A 19 2.61 6.72 -15.79
CA HIS A 19 3.67 5.92 -15.19
C HIS A 19 3.14 4.95 -14.14
N PHE A 20 2.27 5.38 -13.22
CA PHE A 20 1.67 4.49 -12.24
C PHE A 20 0.77 3.42 -12.88
N LYS A 21 0.08 3.76 -13.98
CA LYS A 21 -0.72 2.80 -14.76
C LYS A 21 0.15 1.78 -15.49
N GLU A 22 1.27 2.21 -16.04
CA GLU A 22 2.27 1.34 -16.66
C GLU A 22 2.87 0.39 -15.63
N LEU A 23 3.27 0.91 -14.47
CA LEU A 23 3.79 0.11 -13.37
C LEU A 23 2.73 -0.87 -12.82
N ALA A 24 1.47 -0.45 -12.76
CA ALA A 24 0.34 -1.35 -12.46
C ALA A 24 0.23 -2.48 -13.46
N ALA A 25 0.33 -2.17 -14.75
CA ALA A 25 0.23 -3.14 -15.81
C ALA A 25 1.38 -4.14 -15.78
N GLU A 26 2.61 -3.66 -15.55
CA GLU A 26 3.80 -4.51 -15.40
C GLU A 26 3.67 -5.46 -14.21
N ILE A 27 3.22 -4.96 -13.05
CA ILE A 27 3.05 -5.79 -11.86
C ILE A 27 1.98 -6.87 -12.06
N ARG A 28 0.92 -6.59 -12.84
CA ARG A 28 -0.07 -7.63 -13.19
C ARG A 28 0.54 -8.74 -14.05
N LEU A 29 1.53 -8.43 -14.88
CA LEU A 29 2.20 -9.39 -15.76
C LEU A 29 3.19 -10.27 -14.99
N ASP A 30 3.81 -9.75 -13.92
CA ASP A 30 4.71 -10.52 -13.04
C ASP A 30 4.43 -10.26 -11.55
N PRO A 31 3.36 -10.87 -10.99
CA PRO A 31 3.03 -10.73 -9.57
C PRO A 31 4.08 -11.38 -8.65
N ALA A 32 4.88 -12.31 -9.17
CA ALA A 32 5.88 -13.06 -8.41
C ALA A 32 7.09 -12.19 -8.05
N ARG A 33 7.33 -11.09 -8.79
CA ARG A 33 8.43 -10.14 -8.52
C ARG A 33 8.22 -9.19 -7.34
N LEU A 34 7.09 -9.23 -6.64
CA LEU A 34 6.90 -8.48 -5.38
C LEU A 34 7.07 -6.94 -5.52
N ASN A 35 6.90 -6.42 -6.74
CA ASN A 35 7.14 -5.03 -7.10
C ASN A 35 6.09 -4.06 -6.55
N TYR A 36 5.04 -4.53 -5.87
CA TYR A 36 4.02 -3.67 -5.25
C TYR A 36 4.62 -2.68 -4.23
N LYS A 37 5.64 -3.10 -3.46
CA LYS A 37 6.31 -2.20 -2.51
C LYS A 37 7.11 -1.12 -3.23
N ALA A 38 7.87 -1.51 -4.25
CA ALA A 38 8.67 -0.60 -5.06
C ALA A 38 7.75 0.41 -5.78
N ALA A 39 6.65 -0.07 -6.36
CA ALA A 39 5.68 0.79 -7.02
C ALA A 39 4.96 1.76 -6.10
N LEU A 40 4.57 1.31 -4.90
CA LEU A 40 4.05 2.21 -3.88
C LEU A 40 5.10 3.24 -3.48
N GLN A 41 6.35 2.84 -3.30
CA GLN A 41 7.44 3.76 -2.95
C GLN A 41 7.69 4.81 -4.04
N GLU A 42 7.83 4.40 -5.30
CA GLU A 42 8.04 5.30 -6.43
C GLU A 42 6.87 6.28 -6.58
N TRP A 43 5.64 5.77 -6.51
CA TRP A 43 4.45 6.61 -6.62
C TRP A 43 4.32 7.62 -5.50
N THR A 44 4.48 7.17 -4.25
CA THR A 44 4.37 8.06 -3.07
C THR A 44 5.49 9.08 -3.02
N GLN A 45 6.70 8.70 -3.41
CA GLN A 45 7.82 9.61 -3.54
C GLN A 45 7.61 10.61 -4.69
N ALA A 46 7.05 10.18 -5.81
CA ALA A 46 6.74 11.06 -6.94
C ALA A 46 5.67 12.10 -6.57
N GLN A 47 4.53 11.62 -6.05
CA GLN A 47 3.31 12.41 -5.82
C GLN A 47 3.35 13.23 -4.53
N PHE A 48 3.88 12.64 -3.46
CA PHE A 48 3.80 13.23 -2.13
C PHE A 48 5.16 13.55 -1.51
N LYS A 49 6.26 13.16 -2.15
CA LYS A 49 7.64 13.28 -1.62
C LYS A 49 7.81 12.58 -0.26
N VAL A 50 6.97 11.58 0.04
CA VAL A 50 7.05 10.77 1.26
C VAL A 50 7.11 9.28 0.91
N LEU A 51 7.58 8.48 1.85
CA LEU A 51 7.61 7.02 1.75
C LEU A 51 6.37 6.39 2.39
N PRO A 52 5.93 5.20 1.93
CA PRO A 52 4.85 4.46 2.56
C PRO A 52 5.29 3.91 3.93
N GLU A 53 4.48 4.14 4.95
CA GLU A 53 4.69 3.57 6.28
C GLU A 53 4.08 2.16 6.34
N TYR A 54 4.90 1.17 6.71
CA TYR A 54 4.42 -0.19 6.99
C TYR A 54 4.31 -0.37 8.50
N ARG A 55 3.11 -0.70 8.97
CA ARG A 55 2.85 -1.06 10.37
C ARG A 55 2.50 -2.52 10.45
N VAL A 56 3.27 -3.30 11.20
CA VAL A 56 3.08 -4.75 11.31
C VAL A 56 2.79 -5.10 12.76
N VAL A 57 1.75 -5.88 12.96
CA VAL A 57 1.39 -6.45 14.26
C VAL A 57 1.35 -7.96 14.16
N GLU A 58 1.94 -8.61 15.17
CA GLU A 58 1.88 -10.05 15.32
C GLU A 58 0.65 -10.42 16.15
N ILE A 59 -0.19 -11.29 15.62
CA ILE A 59 -1.31 -11.87 16.36
C ILE A 59 -0.83 -13.17 17.00
N SER A 60 -0.78 -13.20 18.33
CA SER A 60 -0.66 -14.47 19.05
C SER A 60 -2.00 -15.20 18.98
N GLN A 61 -2.12 -16.16 18.05
CA GLN A 61 -3.21 -17.13 18.07
C GLN A 61 -2.69 -18.53 18.44
N PRO A 62 -3.29 -19.21 19.43
CA PRO A 62 -2.81 -20.49 19.93
C PRO A 62 -3.06 -21.67 18.98
N HIS A 63 -3.95 -21.53 17.98
CA HIS A 63 -4.26 -22.60 17.04
C HIS A 63 -4.26 -22.11 15.59
N ASN A 64 -3.35 -22.70 14.81
CA ASN A 64 -3.22 -22.63 13.35
C ASN A 64 -2.59 -21.34 12.75
N ASN A 65 -1.28 -21.45 12.54
CA ASN A 65 -0.29 -20.43 12.20
C ASN A 65 -0.31 -19.98 10.72
N GLN A 66 -1.50 -19.75 10.14
CA GLN A 66 -1.61 -19.34 8.73
C GLN A 66 -1.70 -17.81 8.52
N GLU A 67 -2.05 -17.03 9.54
CA GLU A 67 -2.17 -15.56 9.47
C GLU A 67 -1.63 -14.85 10.73
N ARG A 68 -0.41 -15.23 11.15
CA ARG A 68 0.23 -14.72 12.37
C ARG A 68 0.56 -13.23 12.31
N PHE A 69 0.74 -12.66 11.12
CA PHE A 69 1.11 -11.25 10.97
C PHE A 69 0.03 -10.50 10.20
N ILE A 70 -0.31 -9.31 10.68
CA ILE A 70 -1.08 -8.31 9.94
C ILE A 70 -0.12 -7.16 9.63
N ALA A 71 -0.04 -6.78 8.36
CA ALA A 71 0.63 -5.56 7.94
C ALA A 71 -0.38 -4.56 7.39
N GLN A 72 -0.10 -3.28 7.58
CA GLN A 72 -0.90 -2.17 7.09
C GLN A 72 0.01 -1.17 6.39
N VAL A 73 -0.43 -0.66 5.25
CA VAL A 73 0.22 0.42 4.50
C VAL A 73 -0.48 1.72 4.82
N TRP A 74 0.28 2.69 5.31
CA TRP A 74 -0.18 4.00 5.71
C TRP A 74 0.52 5.08 4.87
N LEU A 75 -0.26 6.09 4.45
CA LEU A 75 0.24 7.29 3.78
C LEU A 75 -0.46 8.51 4.37
N HIS A 76 0.32 9.50 4.81
CA HIS A 76 -0.19 10.70 5.48
C HIS A 76 -1.17 10.40 6.63
N GLY A 77 -0.93 9.33 7.37
CA GLY A 77 -1.80 8.92 8.48
C GLY A 77 -3.11 8.25 8.05
N GLN A 78 -3.37 8.04 6.76
CA GLN A 78 -4.50 7.24 6.26
C GLN A 78 -4.04 5.82 5.88
N LYS A 79 -4.84 4.81 6.24
CA LYS A 79 -4.60 3.42 5.86
C LYS A 79 -5.09 3.18 4.43
N PHE A 80 -4.19 2.74 3.55
CA PHE A 80 -4.50 2.43 2.15
C PHE A 80 -4.61 0.94 1.88
N GLY A 81 -3.95 0.09 2.68
CA GLY A 81 -4.04 -1.35 2.53
C GLY A 81 -3.76 -2.10 3.82
N GLU A 82 -4.33 -3.29 3.91
CA GLU A 82 -4.10 -4.22 5.00
C GLU A 82 -3.97 -5.63 4.41
N GLY A 83 -3.04 -6.41 4.95
CA GLY A 83 -2.78 -7.76 4.49
C GLY A 83 -2.29 -8.65 5.60
N LYS A 84 -2.62 -9.93 5.50
CA LYS A 84 -2.24 -10.95 6.48
C LYS A 84 -1.28 -11.96 5.87
N GLY A 85 -0.47 -12.59 6.73
CA GLY A 85 0.44 -13.62 6.28
C GLY A 85 1.09 -14.43 7.39
N ARG A 86 1.68 -15.55 6.99
CA ARG A 86 2.46 -16.45 7.87
C ARG A 86 3.80 -15.88 8.32
N SER A 87 4.26 -14.85 7.62
CA SER A 87 5.46 -14.09 7.91
C SER A 87 5.18 -12.61 7.73
N ILE A 88 6.00 -11.77 8.35
CA ILE A 88 5.97 -10.31 8.15
C ILE A 88 6.02 -9.99 6.65
N LYS A 89 6.96 -10.58 5.92
CA LYS A 89 7.11 -10.37 4.47
C LYS A 89 5.83 -10.71 3.70
N ALA A 90 5.18 -11.83 4.02
CA ALA A 90 3.94 -12.23 3.36
C ALA A 90 2.80 -11.24 3.67
N ALA A 91 2.67 -10.81 4.93
CA ALA A 91 1.66 -9.83 5.34
C ALA A 91 1.87 -8.48 4.66
N GLU A 92 3.10 -7.97 4.62
CA GLU A 92 3.42 -6.70 3.97
C GLU A 92 3.18 -6.74 2.46
N GLN A 93 3.45 -7.86 1.80
CA GLN A 93 3.17 -8.04 0.38
C GLN A 93 1.66 -8.05 0.10
N ALA A 94 0.89 -8.73 0.95
CA ALA A 94 -0.57 -8.68 0.89
C ALA A 94 -1.08 -7.23 1.11
N ALA A 95 -0.53 -6.51 2.08
CA ALA A 95 -0.93 -5.13 2.38
C ALA A 95 -0.58 -4.18 1.24
N ALA A 96 0.61 -4.33 0.64
CA ALA A 96 1.04 -3.56 -0.52
C ALA A 96 0.13 -3.81 -1.73
N LYS A 97 -0.24 -5.06 -2.00
CA LYS A 97 -1.20 -5.40 -3.06
C LYS A 97 -2.54 -4.71 -2.85
N VAL A 98 -3.10 -4.76 -1.63
CA VAL A 98 -4.38 -4.10 -1.31
C VAL A 98 -4.28 -2.59 -1.46
N ALA A 99 -3.20 -1.98 -0.96
CA ALA A 99 -2.97 -0.54 -1.11
C ALA A 99 -2.90 -0.12 -2.58
N PHE A 100 -2.16 -0.89 -3.38
CA PHE A 100 -2.02 -0.65 -4.80
C PHE A 100 -3.37 -0.72 -5.54
N LEU A 101 -4.16 -1.77 -5.27
CA LEU A 101 -5.49 -1.95 -5.87
C LEU A 101 -6.47 -0.87 -5.41
N THR A 102 -6.38 -0.43 -4.16
CA THR A 102 -7.23 0.64 -3.62
C THR A 102 -6.93 1.96 -4.33
N LEU A 103 -5.64 2.29 -4.49
CA LEU A 103 -5.20 3.47 -5.23
C LEU A 103 -5.61 3.43 -6.71
N SER A 104 -5.58 2.26 -7.34
CA SER A 104 -6.02 2.09 -8.73
C SER A 104 -7.54 2.06 -8.92
N THR A 105 -8.32 1.60 -7.93
CA THR A 105 -9.79 1.42 -8.05
C THR A 105 -10.55 2.71 -7.77
N GLN A 106 -9.99 3.61 -6.97
CA GLN A 106 -10.61 4.90 -6.70
C GLN A 106 -10.78 5.77 -7.98
N GLU A 107 -10.29 5.32 -9.16
CA GLU A 107 -10.47 5.92 -10.51
C GLU A 107 -11.89 6.00 -11.06
N ASN A 108 -12.88 5.34 -10.46
CA ASN A 108 -14.22 5.21 -11.07
C ASN A 108 -15.35 5.99 -10.39
N HIS A 109 -15.07 7.05 -9.61
CA HIS A 109 -16.13 7.89 -9.05
C HIS A 109 -15.79 9.38 -9.10
#